data_AF-A0A1S8KFP8-F1
#
_entry.id   AF-A0A1S8KFP8-F1
#
_cell.length_a   1.000
_cell.length_b   1.000
_cell.length_c   1.000
_cell.angle_alpha   90.00
_cell.angle_beta   90.00
_cell.angle_gamma   90.00
#
_symmetry.space_group_name_H-M   'P 1'
#
loop_
_entity.id
_entity.type
_entity.pdbx_description
1 polymer ?
#
loop_
_entity_poly.entity_id
_entity_poly.type
_entity_poly.pdbx_seq_one_letter_code
_entity_poly.pdbx_strand_id
1 'polypeptide(L)'
;PGGTSTGIGANYVIVDDIIKTAEEAYNERVLDSHWEWYNNTLAQRMERPRKQILIMTRWSSNDLAGKMLTRRKNNVHQICYKAVQEDGSMLCNEIMTHDEYLDVVQEMNVDIAEANYQQEPIDQKGRLYQKFLTYDTLPDNIIKIWNYTDTADKGADYFASPVFAETSDHDAYIIDVMYTKEPM
;
A
#
# COMPACT_ATOMS: atom_id res chain seq x y z
N PRO A 1 4.25 2.47 -14.86
CA PRO A 1 5.45 2.18 -15.69
C PRO A 1 5.09 2.09 -17.19
N GLY A 2 5.76 2.85 -18.07
CA GLY A 2 5.36 3.04 -19.49
C GLY A 2 6.46 2.84 -20.53
N GLY A 3 7.48 2.00 -20.26
CA GLY A 3 8.60 1.75 -21.18
C GLY A 3 8.38 0.59 -22.15
N THR A 4 9.01 0.67 -23.33
CA THR A 4 9.08 -0.37 -24.38
C THR A 4 9.93 -1.56 -23.95
N SER A 5 9.42 -2.37 -23.03
CA SER A 5 10.00 -3.68 -22.67
C SER A 5 9.42 -4.83 -23.49
N THR A 6 8.43 -4.56 -24.35
CA THR A 6 7.76 -5.59 -25.15
C THR A 6 8.67 -6.06 -26.30
N GLY A 7 9.03 -7.34 -26.27
CA GLY A 7 9.84 -8.00 -27.30
C GLY A 7 11.33 -8.16 -26.99
N ILE A 8 11.80 -7.70 -25.82
CA ILE A 8 13.21 -7.82 -25.42
C ILE A 8 13.33 -8.78 -24.24
N GLY A 9 14.09 -9.86 -24.42
CA GLY A 9 14.43 -10.81 -23.36
C GLY A 9 15.50 -10.26 -22.41
N ALA A 10 15.54 -10.74 -21.17
CA ALA A 10 16.53 -10.31 -20.19
C ALA A 10 16.99 -11.45 -19.25
N ASN A 11 18.29 -11.54 -19.00
CA ASN A 11 18.83 -12.43 -17.97
C ASN A 11 18.77 -11.81 -16.56
N TYR A 12 18.90 -10.48 -16.50
CA TYR A 12 18.92 -9.70 -15.27
C TYR A 12 17.88 -8.59 -15.38
N VAL A 13 17.03 -8.48 -14.36
CA VAL A 13 16.06 -7.38 -14.23
C VAL A 13 16.31 -6.67 -12.92
N ILE A 14 16.43 -5.36 -13.00
CA ILE A 14 16.49 -4.46 -11.84
C ILE A 14 15.24 -3.60 -11.89
N VAL A 15 14.52 -3.56 -10.77
CA VAL A 15 13.44 -2.60 -10.55
C VAL A 15 13.88 -1.68 -9.44
N ASP A 16 13.96 -0.40 -9.76
CA ASP A 16 14.40 0.67 -8.86
C ASP A 16 13.20 1.56 -8.55
N ASP A 17 12.91 1.76 -7.27
CA ASP A 17 11.87 2.61 -6.69
C ASP A 17 10.62 2.81 -7.56
N ILE A 18 9.77 1.77 -7.59
CA ILE A 18 8.53 1.79 -8.38
C ILE A 18 7.43 2.66 -7.75
N ILE A 19 7.49 2.91 -6.45
CA ILE A 19 6.55 3.76 -5.71
C ILE A 19 7.19 5.13 -5.53
N LYS A 20 6.53 6.18 -6.01
CA LYS A 20 7.09 7.54 -6.06
C LYS A 20 6.58 8.44 -4.96
N THR A 21 5.38 8.18 -4.46
CA THR A 21 4.74 9.03 -3.46
C THR A 21 4.09 8.17 -2.37
N ALA A 22 3.90 8.77 -1.19
CA ALA A 22 3.14 8.13 -0.13
C ALA A 22 1.69 7.84 -0.57
N GLU A 23 1.08 8.69 -1.40
CA GLU A 23 -0.26 8.45 -1.95
C GLU A 23 -0.33 7.15 -2.78
N GLU A 24 0.67 6.89 -3.64
CA GLU A 24 0.77 5.62 -4.37
C GLU A 24 0.94 4.43 -3.41
N ALA A 25 1.66 4.63 -2.29
CA ALA A 25 1.84 3.60 -1.27
C ALA A 25 0.55 3.25 -0.52
N TYR A 26 -0.35 4.21 -0.30
CA TYR A 26 -1.65 3.98 0.32
C TYR A 26 -2.70 3.41 -0.66
N ASN A 27 -2.44 3.46 -1.96
CA ASN A 27 -3.40 3.06 -2.98
C ASN A 27 -3.24 1.59 -3.37
N GLU A 28 -4.06 0.71 -2.80
CA GLU A 28 -4.02 -0.73 -3.08
C GLU A 28 -4.10 -1.06 -4.59
N ARG A 29 -4.93 -0.32 -5.34
CA ARG A 29 -5.05 -0.52 -6.79
C ARG A 29 -3.74 -0.20 -7.52
N VAL A 30 -2.99 0.81 -7.06
CA VAL A 30 -1.67 1.14 -7.61
C VAL A 30 -0.66 0.03 -7.25
N LEU A 31 -0.62 -0.40 -6.00
CA LEU A 31 0.26 -1.51 -5.56
C LEU A 31 0.00 -2.81 -6.32
N ASP A 32 -1.27 -3.14 -6.58
CA ASP A 32 -1.65 -4.30 -7.38
C ASP A 32 -1.24 -4.13 -8.84
N SER A 33 -1.42 -2.94 -9.42
CA SER A 33 -0.96 -2.67 -10.79
C SER A 33 0.57 -2.80 -10.94
N HIS A 34 1.34 -2.43 -9.91
CA HIS A 34 2.79 -2.63 -9.88
C HIS A 34 3.16 -4.11 -9.89
N TRP A 35 2.44 -4.93 -9.10
CA TRP A 35 2.60 -6.37 -9.10
C TRP A 35 2.23 -7.00 -10.45
N GLU A 36 1.08 -6.63 -11.01
CA GLU A 36 0.62 -7.14 -12.31
C GLU A 36 1.60 -6.81 -13.41
N TRP A 37 2.06 -5.55 -13.46
CA TRP A 37 3.09 -5.13 -14.41
C TRP A 37 4.36 -5.96 -14.24
N TYR A 38 4.87 -6.11 -13.02
CA TYR A 38 6.07 -6.90 -12.77
C TYR A 38 5.89 -8.36 -13.22
N ASN A 39 4.83 -9.01 -12.76
CA ASN A 39 4.62 -10.44 -12.94
C ASN A 39 4.27 -10.80 -14.39
N ASN A 40 3.42 -10.00 -15.04
CA ASN A 40 2.90 -10.29 -16.36
C ASN A 40 3.75 -9.66 -17.47
N THR A 41 4.52 -8.61 -17.15
CA THR A 41 5.38 -7.94 -18.14
C THR A 41 6.84 -8.34 -17.95
N LEU A 42 7.48 -7.94 -16.87
CA LEU A 42 8.92 -8.14 -16.71
C LEU A 42 9.31 -9.60 -16.49
N ALA A 43 8.66 -10.26 -15.53
CA ALA A 43 9.02 -11.60 -15.07
C ALA A 43 8.85 -12.69 -16.13
N GLN A 44 7.93 -12.51 -17.10
CA GLN A 44 7.70 -13.44 -18.21
C GLN A 44 8.75 -13.35 -19.31
N ARG A 45 9.42 -12.20 -19.45
CA ARG A 45 10.42 -11.95 -20.50
C ARG A 45 11.82 -12.43 -20.13
N MET A 46 11.99 -13.00 -18.94
CA MET A 46 13.31 -13.38 -18.49
C MET A 46 13.77 -14.73 -19.02
N GLU A 47 15.01 -14.74 -19.46
CA GLU A 47 15.70 -15.90 -20.03
C GLU A 47 16.68 -16.48 -19.02
N ARG A 48 17.24 -17.66 -19.31
CA ARG A 48 18.22 -18.31 -18.43
C ARG A 48 19.64 -17.83 -18.78
N PRO A 49 20.50 -17.55 -17.79
CA PRO A 49 20.22 -17.54 -16.34
C PRO A 49 19.35 -16.34 -15.93
N ARG A 50 18.54 -16.51 -14.89
CA ARG A 50 17.52 -15.55 -14.44
C ARG A 50 17.88 -14.95 -13.08
N LYS A 51 18.00 -13.62 -12.98
CA LYS A 51 18.20 -12.89 -11.71
C LYS A 51 17.29 -11.66 -11.64
N GLN A 52 16.66 -11.47 -10.49
CA GLN A 52 15.77 -10.34 -10.20
C GLN A 52 16.33 -9.58 -9.02
N ILE A 53 16.46 -8.27 -9.16
CA ILE A 53 16.91 -7.36 -8.12
C ILE A 53 15.83 -6.30 -7.96
N LEU A 54 15.30 -6.17 -6.75
CA LEU A 54 14.34 -5.14 -6.39
C LEU A 54 15.05 -4.21 -5.41
N ILE A 55 15.15 -2.95 -5.76
CA ILE A 55 15.73 -1.90 -4.93
C ILE A 55 14.60 -0.92 -4.70
N MET A 56 14.07 -0.89 -3.49
CA MET A 56 13.01 0.05 -3.15
C MET A 56 12.87 0.25 -1.66
N THR A 57 12.36 1.42 -1.27
CA THR A 57 11.86 1.65 0.08
C THR A 57 10.66 0.74 0.39
N ARG A 58 10.62 0.20 1.61
CA ARG A 58 9.47 -0.57 2.11
C ARG A 58 8.33 0.36 2.52
N TRP A 59 7.44 0.60 1.57
CA TRP A 59 6.29 1.49 1.73
C TRP A 59 5.06 0.78 2.31
N SER A 60 4.78 -0.44 1.88
CA SER A 60 3.58 -1.18 2.28
C SER A 60 3.90 -2.67 2.48
N SER A 61 3.21 -3.36 3.38
CA SER A 61 3.29 -4.82 3.45
C SER A 61 2.86 -5.49 2.14
N ASN A 62 2.03 -4.79 1.35
CA ASN A 62 1.53 -5.20 0.05
C ASN A 62 2.27 -4.56 -1.14
N ASP A 63 3.37 -3.84 -0.92
CA ASP A 63 4.21 -3.38 -2.02
C ASP A 63 4.86 -4.55 -2.81
N LEU A 64 5.52 -4.25 -3.93
CA LEU A 64 6.13 -5.27 -4.79
C LEU A 64 7.11 -6.17 -4.02
N ALA A 65 7.91 -5.60 -3.13
CA ALA A 65 8.85 -6.35 -2.29
C ALA A 65 8.11 -7.20 -1.25
N GLY A 66 7.09 -6.67 -0.59
CA GLY A 66 6.25 -7.38 0.38
C GLY A 66 5.52 -8.57 -0.23
N LYS A 67 4.95 -8.41 -1.43
CA LYS A 67 4.35 -9.51 -2.19
C LYS A 67 5.40 -10.56 -2.58
N MET A 68 6.64 -10.17 -2.92
CA MET A 68 7.71 -11.13 -3.20
C MET A 68 8.16 -11.92 -1.97
N LEU A 69 8.36 -11.25 -0.85
CA LEU A 69 8.72 -11.90 0.42
C LEU A 69 7.66 -12.92 0.84
N THR A 70 6.39 -12.60 0.62
CA THR A 70 5.27 -13.51 0.92
C THR A 70 5.22 -14.68 -0.06
N ARG A 71 5.20 -14.42 -1.38
CA ARG A 71 4.94 -15.45 -2.41
C ARG A 71 6.16 -16.30 -2.74
N ARG A 72 7.38 -15.81 -2.50
CA ARG A 72 8.64 -16.49 -2.81
C ARG A 72 9.58 -16.57 -1.62
N LYS A 73 9.03 -16.74 -0.42
CA LYS A 73 9.77 -16.78 0.86
C LYS A 73 11.08 -17.61 0.82
N ASN A 74 11.08 -18.75 0.14
CA ASN A 74 12.25 -19.64 0.07
C ASN A 74 13.27 -19.31 -1.04
N ASN A 75 13.01 -18.28 -1.85
CA ASN A 75 13.81 -17.92 -3.02
C ASN A 75 14.01 -16.40 -3.14
N VAL A 76 13.95 -15.69 -2.02
CA VAL A 76 14.25 -14.26 -1.90
C VAL A 76 15.30 -14.09 -0.83
N HIS A 77 16.36 -13.37 -1.16
CA HIS A 77 17.34 -12.91 -0.20
C HIS A 77 17.05 -11.44 0.08
N GLN A 78 16.59 -11.13 1.30
CA GLN A 78 16.27 -9.77 1.70
C GLN A 78 17.50 -9.12 2.33
N ILE A 79 17.80 -7.90 1.87
CA ILE A 79 18.75 -7.00 2.49
C ILE A 79 17.97 -5.73 2.84
N CYS A 80 17.99 -5.35 4.11
CA CYS A 80 17.24 -4.22 4.62
C CYS A 80 18.07 -3.55 5.71
N TYR A 81 18.26 -2.24 5.59
CA TYR A 81 19.00 -1.45 6.55
C TYR A 81 18.09 -0.36 7.09
N LYS A 82 18.19 -0.13 8.40
CA LYS A 82 17.51 0.96 9.10
C LYS A 82 18.48 2.11 9.25
N ALA A 83 18.00 3.34 9.15
CA ALA A 83 18.83 4.53 9.33
C ALA A 83 19.28 4.66 10.79
N VAL A 84 18.41 4.33 11.75
CA VAL A 84 18.73 4.23 13.18
C VAL A 84 18.75 2.76 13.56
N GLN A 85 19.87 2.34 14.13
CA GLN A 85 20.09 0.96 14.54
C GLN A 85 19.46 0.69 15.92
N GLU A 86 19.36 -0.57 16.33
CA GLU A 86 18.76 -0.95 17.61
C GLU A 86 19.47 -0.35 18.84
N ASP A 87 20.76 -0.05 18.71
CA ASP A 87 21.57 0.61 19.75
C ASP A 87 21.46 2.15 19.72
N GLY A 88 20.65 2.72 18.83
CA GLY A 88 20.45 4.15 18.64
C GLY A 88 21.52 4.82 17.76
N SER A 89 22.52 4.07 17.28
CA SER A 89 23.51 4.62 16.35
C SER A 89 22.93 4.80 14.95
N MET A 90 23.46 5.76 14.20
CA MET A 90 23.13 5.91 12.77
C MET A 90 23.86 4.86 11.95
N LEU A 91 23.17 4.27 10.96
CA LEU A 91 23.75 3.32 10.00
C LEU A 91 25.02 3.86 9.33
N CYS A 92 25.01 5.15 8.98
CA CYS A 92 26.13 5.86 8.42
C CYS A 92 26.14 7.31 8.92
N ASN A 93 26.78 7.53 10.06
CA ASN A 93 26.90 8.85 10.68
C ASN A 93 27.65 9.88 9.81
N GLU A 94 28.43 9.42 8.82
CA GLU A 94 29.09 10.32 7.85
C GLU A 94 28.11 10.92 6.82
N ILE A 95 26.97 10.26 6.57
CA ILE A 95 25.94 10.71 5.64
C ILE A 95 24.88 11.55 6.37
N MET A 96 24.46 11.11 7.56
CA MET A 96 23.44 11.77 8.36
C MET A 96 23.71 11.48 9.83
N THR A 97 23.91 12.54 10.61
CA THR A 97 24.03 12.45 12.05
C THR A 97 22.67 12.19 12.70
N HIS A 98 22.69 11.73 13.95
CA HIS A 98 21.46 11.48 14.69
C HIS A 98 20.63 12.76 14.90
N ASP A 99 21.29 13.91 15.14
CA ASP A 99 20.60 15.18 15.34
C ASP A 99 19.93 15.67 14.04
N GLU A 100 20.59 15.53 12.89
CA GLU A 100 19.99 15.82 11.58
C GLU A 100 18.82 14.88 11.27
N TYR A 101 18.94 13.60 11.63
CA TYR A 101 17.84 12.66 11.49
C TYR A 101 16.62 13.13 12.30
N LEU A 102 16.81 13.48 13.58
CA LEU A 102 15.73 13.96 14.45
C LEU A 102 15.07 15.23 13.90
N ASP A 103 15.86 16.19 13.41
CA ASP A 103 15.37 17.43 12.82
C ASP A 103 14.49 17.17 11.59
N VAL A 104 14.96 16.30 10.68
CA VAL A 104 14.22 15.96 9.46
C VAL A 104 12.92 15.22 9.77
N VAL A 105 12.96 14.18 10.63
CA VAL A 105 11.76 13.37 10.89
C VAL A 105 10.71 14.10 11.71
N GLN A 106 11.08 15.15 12.46
CA GLN A 106 10.14 15.94 13.25
C GLN A 106 9.14 16.71 12.37
N GLU A 107 9.53 17.10 11.15
CA GLU A 107 8.66 17.79 10.20
C GLU A 107 7.86 16.83 9.30
N MET A 108 8.26 15.55 9.26
CA MET A 108 7.65 14.54 8.40
C MET A 108 6.44 13.88 9.07
N ASN A 109 5.54 13.34 8.24
CA ASN A 109 4.55 12.39 8.75
C ASN A 109 5.28 11.13 9.26
N VAL A 110 4.92 10.68 10.46
CA VAL A 110 5.53 9.53 11.13
C VAL A 110 5.57 8.30 10.23
N ASP A 111 4.48 7.96 9.54
CA ASP A 111 4.42 6.78 8.68
C ASP A 111 5.41 6.90 7.51
N ILE A 112 5.56 8.10 6.95
CA ILE A 112 6.49 8.37 5.83
C ILE A 112 7.94 8.30 6.33
N ALA A 113 8.23 8.82 7.52
CA ALA A 113 9.56 8.74 8.12
C ALA A 113 9.93 7.28 8.45
N GLU A 114 9.00 6.52 9.02
CA GLU A 114 9.18 5.10 9.36
C GLU A 114 9.44 4.25 8.12
N ALA A 115 8.70 4.46 7.02
CA ALA A 115 8.93 3.76 5.77
C ALA A 115 10.30 4.10 5.17
N ASN A 116 10.61 5.40 5.02
CA ASN A 116 11.86 5.84 4.35
C ASN A 116 13.12 5.48 5.14
N TYR A 117 13.12 5.68 6.45
CA TYR A 117 14.33 5.55 7.26
C TYR A 117 14.40 4.21 7.99
N GLN A 118 13.29 3.72 8.52
CA GLN A 118 13.28 2.50 9.34
C GLN A 118 12.84 1.27 8.54
N GLN A 119 12.41 1.45 7.29
CA GLN A 119 11.91 0.39 6.42
C GLN A 119 10.68 -0.33 7.00
N GLU A 120 9.91 0.39 7.83
CA GLU A 120 8.67 -0.07 8.46
C GLU A 120 7.46 0.38 7.61
N PRO A 121 6.71 -0.55 7.00
CA PRO A 121 5.59 -0.20 6.13
C PRO A 121 4.46 0.59 6.81
N ILE A 122 3.86 1.53 6.07
CA ILE A 122 2.85 2.47 6.58
C ILE A 122 1.55 1.79 7.07
N ASP A 123 1.19 0.66 6.48
CA ASP A 123 -0.02 -0.09 6.81
C ASP A 123 0.08 -0.90 8.11
N GLN A 124 1.27 -0.98 8.71
CA GLN A 124 1.44 -1.54 10.05
C GLN A 124 1.01 -0.57 11.16
N LYS A 125 0.94 0.74 10.90
CA LYS A 125 0.61 1.78 11.90
C LYS A 125 -0.60 2.67 11.55
N GLY A 126 -0.95 2.85 10.26
CA GLY A 126 -1.85 3.93 9.82
C GLY A 126 -3.31 3.58 9.45
N ARG A 127 -3.86 2.42 9.83
CA ARG A 127 -5.27 2.10 9.50
C ARG A 127 -6.24 2.80 10.47
N LEU A 128 -7.16 3.63 9.95
CA LEU A 128 -8.27 4.22 10.74
C LEU A 128 -9.08 3.13 11.46
N TYR A 129 -9.28 1.98 10.79
CA TYR A 129 -9.91 0.79 11.34
C TYR A 129 -8.93 -0.38 11.32
N GLN A 130 -8.60 -0.93 12.49
CA GLN A 130 -7.70 -2.09 12.58
C GLN A 130 -8.37 -3.41 12.13
N LYS A 131 -9.70 -3.48 12.27
CA LYS A 131 -10.54 -4.60 11.84
C LYS A 131 -11.92 -4.06 11.43
N PHE A 132 -12.52 -4.67 10.43
CA PHE A 132 -13.93 -4.47 10.11
C PHE A 132 -14.76 -5.57 10.75
N LEU A 133 -15.91 -5.20 11.32
CA LEU A 133 -16.92 -6.17 11.70
C LEU A 133 -17.66 -6.58 10.42
N THR A 134 -17.81 -7.89 10.22
CA THR A 134 -18.49 -8.48 9.05
C THR A 134 -19.69 -9.27 9.53
N TYR A 135 -20.70 -9.41 8.68
CA TYR A 135 -21.92 -10.15 9.00
C TYR A 135 -22.43 -10.90 7.77
N ASP A 136 -23.01 -12.08 7.97
CA ASP A 136 -23.63 -12.88 6.91
C ASP A 136 -25.16 -12.76 6.93
N THR A 137 -25.74 -12.43 8.09
CA THR A 137 -27.19 -12.31 8.28
C THR A 137 -27.47 -11.02 9.04
N LEU A 138 -28.43 -10.26 8.53
CA LEU A 138 -28.85 -9.01 9.12
C LEU A 138 -29.60 -9.29 10.44
N PRO A 139 -29.38 -8.51 11.51
CA PRO A 139 -30.05 -8.76 12.79
C PRO A 139 -31.55 -8.45 12.73
N ASP A 140 -32.34 -9.11 13.57
CA ASP A 140 -33.81 -8.98 13.56
C ASP A 140 -34.32 -7.70 14.25
N ASN A 141 -33.47 -7.02 15.03
CA ASN A 141 -33.83 -5.85 15.84
C ASN A 141 -33.62 -4.51 15.11
N ILE A 142 -33.84 -4.47 13.80
CA ILE A 142 -33.72 -3.24 13.01
C ILE A 142 -34.85 -2.28 13.36
N ILE A 143 -34.49 -1.02 13.63
CA ILE A 143 -35.44 0.05 13.94
C ILE A 143 -35.60 1.06 12.81
N LYS A 144 -34.59 1.22 11.95
CA LYS A 144 -34.62 2.21 10.87
C LYS A 144 -33.64 1.88 9.75
N ILE A 145 -33.96 2.32 8.53
CA ILE A 145 -33.06 2.32 7.38
C ILE A 145 -32.68 3.75 7.05
N TRP A 146 -31.39 3.99 6.84
CA TRP A 146 -30.80 5.26 6.50
C TRP A 146 -30.12 5.20 5.14
N ASN A 147 -29.97 6.36 4.53
CA ASN A 147 -29.10 6.58 3.40
C ASN A 147 -28.26 7.83 3.67
N TYR A 148 -26.96 7.74 3.39
CA TYR A 148 -26.08 8.90 3.34
C TYR A 148 -25.48 8.95 1.96
N THR A 149 -25.42 10.13 1.36
CA THR A 149 -24.88 10.30 0.02
C THR A 149 -23.75 11.32 0.05
N ASP A 150 -22.59 10.87 -0.38
CA ASP A 150 -21.42 11.70 -0.66
C ASP A 150 -21.37 11.96 -2.17
N THR A 151 -21.55 13.22 -2.56
CA THR A 151 -21.72 13.62 -3.95
C THR A 151 -20.36 13.87 -4.61
N ALA A 152 -20.16 13.33 -5.82
CA ALA A 152 -18.95 13.56 -6.61
C ALA A 152 -19.08 14.87 -7.42
N ASP A 153 -18.35 15.92 -7.03
CA ASP A 153 -18.52 17.24 -7.63
C ASP A 153 -17.60 17.52 -8.84
N LYS A 154 -16.45 16.82 -8.98
CA LYS A 154 -15.38 17.20 -9.94
C LYS A 154 -14.72 16.06 -10.73
N GLY A 155 -15.45 14.97 -11.01
CA GLY A 155 -15.13 13.99 -12.06
C GLY A 155 -13.96 13.02 -11.80
N ALA A 156 -13.10 13.27 -10.81
CA ALA A 156 -12.10 12.29 -10.35
C ALA A 156 -12.69 11.31 -9.32
N ASP A 157 -13.66 11.78 -8.53
CA ASP A 157 -14.26 11.05 -7.41
C ASP A 157 -15.45 10.21 -7.84
N TYR A 158 -15.79 9.21 -7.02
CA TYR A 158 -16.96 8.35 -7.22
C TYR A 158 -18.12 8.88 -6.38
N PHE A 159 -19.32 8.83 -6.94
CA PHE A 159 -20.56 9.00 -6.18
C PHE A 159 -20.72 7.80 -5.24
N ALA A 160 -20.84 8.06 -3.94
CA ALA A 160 -20.97 7.02 -2.92
C ALA A 160 -22.24 7.24 -2.10
N SER A 161 -23.17 6.29 -2.16
CA SER A 161 -24.43 6.35 -1.43
C SER A 161 -24.71 5.04 -0.69
N PRO A 162 -24.08 4.83 0.49
CA PRO A 162 -24.39 3.69 1.34
C PRO A 162 -25.80 3.76 1.93
N VAL A 163 -26.47 2.61 1.94
CA VAL A 163 -27.73 2.34 2.65
C VAL A 163 -27.42 1.45 3.84
N PHE A 164 -27.91 1.81 5.02
CA PHE A 164 -27.62 1.06 6.25
C PHE A 164 -28.82 0.94 7.19
N ALA A 165 -28.93 -0.20 7.87
CA ALA A 165 -29.87 -0.41 8.96
C ALA A 165 -29.27 0.05 10.29
N GLU A 166 -30.06 0.74 11.09
CA GLU A 166 -29.81 0.99 12.51
C GLU A 166 -30.60 -0.02 13.35
N THR A 167 -29.93 -0.67 14.31
CA THR A 167 -30.57 -1.58 15.27
C THR A 167 -31.03 -0.86 16.53
N SER A 168 -31.84 -1.52 17.36
CA SER A 168 -32.23 -0.98 18.68
C SER A 168 -31.04 -0.72 19.60
N ASP A 169 -29.90 -1.36 19.34
CA ASP A 169 -28.66 -1.21 20.09
C ASP A 169 -27.78 -0.07 19.54
N HIS A 170 -28.29 0.68 18.54
CA HIS A 170 -27.60 1.76 17.82
C HIS A 170 -26.36 1.31 17.03
N ASP A 171 -26.32 0.06 16.60
CA ASP A 171 -25.35 -0.43 15.63
C ASP A 171 -25.83 -0.17 14.20
N ALA A 172 -24.88 0.11 13.29
CA ALA A 172 -25.15 0.35 11.87
C ALA A 172 -24.65 -0.83 11.01
N TYR A 173 -25.53 -1.37 10.17
CA TYR A 173 -25.23 -2.47 9.24
C TYR A 173 -25.41 -1.98 7.80
N ILE A 174 -24.33 -1.93 7.03
CA ILE A 174 -24.39 -1.54 5.60
C ILE A 174 -25.12 -2.63 4.83
N ILE A 175 -26.27 -2.32 4.24
CA ILE A 175 -27.12 -3.26 3.49
C ILE A 175 -26.79 -3.24 2.01
N ASP A 176 -26.54 -2.05 1.46
CA ASP A 176 -26.24 -1.85 0.05
C ASP A 176 -25.40 -0.59 -0.14
N VAL A 177 -24.68 -0.49 -1.25
CA VAL A 177 -23.86 0.67 -1.59
C VAL A 177 -23.95 0.95 -3.09
N MET A 178 -24.49 2.11 -3.45
CA MET A 178 -24.35 2.63 -4.80
C MET A 178 -23.00 3.35 -4.91
N TYR A 179 -22.09 2.81 -5.73
CA TYR A 179 -20.77 3.37 -5.95
C TYR A 179 -20.46 3.45 -7.44
N THR A 180 -20.53 4.66 -8.02
CA THR A 180 -20.45 4.85 -9.48
C THR A 180 -19.73 6.13 -9.89
N LYS A 181 -19.27 6.16 -11.14
CA LYS A 181 -18.74 7.34 -11.84
C LYS A 181 -19.66 7.82 -12.96
N GLU A 182 -20.75 7.11 -13.19
CA GLU A 182 -21.74 7.53 -14.18
C GLU A 182 -22.36 8.86 -13.75
N PRO A 183 -22.59 9.79 -14.69
CA PRO A 183 -23.29 11.03 -14.40
C PRO A 183 -24.72 10.68 -13.93
N MET A 184 -25.08 11.19 -12.75
CA MET A 184 -26.41 11.07 -12.14
C MET A 184 -27.29 12.27 -12.50
#